data_AF-A0A6A8QL36-F1
#
_entry.id   AF-A0A6A8QL36-F1
#
_cell.length_a   1.000
_cell.length_b   1.000
_cell.length_c   1.000
_cell.angle_alpha   90.00
_cell.angle_beta   90.00
_cell.angle_gamma   90.00
#
_symmetry.space_group_name_H-M   'P 1'
#
loop_
_entity.id
_entity.type
_entity.pdbx_description
1 polymer ?
#
loop_
_entity_poly.entity_id
_entity_poly.type
_entity_poly.pdbx_seq_one_letter_code
_entity_poly.pdbx_strand_id
1 'polypeptide(L)'
;MIDFIKIKLFELFHVFFRHFNFPCELGLRVIGRPDAGSPVFLSGNYALTVHRLMKRLRPFDCYLIVANSKGSNVWCAAGMNEFNEFDIIDAINVSGIGNIVRGRRIIAPPYAAPGVDTAEVARQTGFRLVWGPTHLDDLPDYIRHNYRRTYAMTQARFGFVDRLEQALSTSLVYCMTIFPLAFFYPAYTARVMGLIFLLHISWFSLWDVLPTERLWAKTLSHLLLAQAGLVAVAGAEDMAGDSYALWAATISAIVLLISLDGCGSSTLYKTTPRHWLTKGDYRCHFQPIVDPDKCTSCYDCIHVCPKGVLARLPKGPAVAVRPDNCIECLACVKSCETDAFFNRSRDWKGDVKSIANLGDIMTRDWRHLDRETRWIGAPLKFQGEMLVVDLAAMTVAETAAPGRSAAFEPATSVEET
;
A
#
# COMPACT_ATOMS: atom_id res chain seq x y z
N MET A 1 -3.17 23.89 -25.99
CA MET A 1 -4.01 22.71 -26.29
C MET A 1 -3.17 21.47 -26.59
N ILE A 2 -2.21 21.53 -27.53
CA ILE A 2 -1.37 20.37 -27.91
C ILE A 2 -0.57 19.81 -26.73
N ASP A 3 0.09 20.64 -25.92
CA ASP A 3 0.90 20.15 -24.79
C ASP A 3 0.06 19.49 -23.69
N PHE A 4 -1.15 19.99 -23.47
CA PHE A 4 -2.11 19.37 -22.55
C PHE A 4 -2.50 17.97 -23.03
N ILE A 5 -2.77 17.81 -24.33
CA ILE A 5 -3.09 16.51 -24.92
C ILE A 5 -1.89 15.56 -24.81
N LYS A 6 -0.68 16.01 -25.14
CA LYS A 6 0.54 15.21 -25.00
C LYS A 6 0.74 14.70 -23.57
N ILE A 7 0.58 15.58 -22.57
CA ILE A 7 0.70 15.21 -21.15
C ILE A 7 -0.36 14.17 -20.78
N LYS A 8 -1.61 14.36 -21.22
CA LYS A 8 -2.70 13.43 -20.90
C LYS A 8 -2.53 12.07 -21.57
N LEU A 9 -2.07 12.02 -22.81
CA LEU A 9 -1.71 10.77 -23.49
C LEU A 9 -0.54 10.07 -22.79
N PHE A 10 0.47 10.81 -22.35
CA PHE A 10 1.58 10.27 -21.57
C PHE A 10 1.11 9.66 -20.23
N GLU A 11 0.29 10.40 -19.47
CA GLU A 11 -0.28 9.91 -18.19
C GLU A 11 -1.12 8.65 -18.44
N LEU A 12 -2.00 8.67 -19.46
CA LEU A 12 -2.88 7.55 -19.78
C LEU A 12 -2.09 6.31 -20.21
N PHE A 13 -1.08 6.47 -21.07
CA PHE A 13 -0.19 5.38 -21.48
C PHE A 13 0.43 4.70 -20.25
N HIS A 14 1.01 5.48 -19.33
CA HIS A 14 1.64 4.91 -18.15
C HIS A 14 0.64 4.29 -17.17
N VAL A 15 -0.61 4.75 -17.13
CA VAL A 15 -1.68 4.09 -16.36
C VAL A 15 -1.97 2.72 -16.92
N PHE A 16 -2.18 2.59 -18.23
CA PHE A 16 -2.43 1.30 -18.87
C PHE A 16 -1.26 0.32 -18.70
N PHE A 17 -0.04 0.80 -18.91
CA PHE A 17 1.17 -0.03 -18.84
C PHE A 17 1.83 0.02 -17.45
N ARG A 18 1.09 0.30 -16.37
CA ARG A 18 1.67 0.53 -15.04
C ARG A 18 2.47 -0.65 -14.47
N HIS A 19 2.18 -1.87 -14.92
CA HIS A 19 2.88 -3.09 -14.53
C HIS A 19 4.26 -3.26 -15.20
N PHE A 20 4.62 -2.39 -16.14
CA PHE A 20 5.91 -2.39 -16.81
C PHE A 20 6.85 -1.35 -16.21
N ASN A 21 8.15 -1.65 -16.28
CA ASN A 21 9.19 -0.77 -15.80
C ASN A 21 9.46 0.35 -16.81
N PHE A 22 9.15 1.59 -16.41
CA PHE A 22 9.44 2.80 -17.19
C PHE A 22 10.37 3.73 -16.41
N PRO A 23 11.69 3.51 -16.45
CA PRO A 23 12.65 4.35 -15.77
C PRO A 23 12.80 5.71 -16.47
N CYS A 24 12.93 6.77 -15.68
CA CYS A 24 13.44 8.05 -16.13
C CYS A 24 14.88 8.28 -15.62
N GLU A 25 15.51 9.35 -16.11
CA GLU A 25 16.85 9.75 -15.70
C GLU A 25 16.96 9.95 -14.18
N LEU A 26 18.01 9.37 -13.62
CA LEU A 26 18.41 9.47 -12.22
C LEU A 26 19.09 10.81 -11.93
N GLY A 27 19.23 11.12 -10.64
CA GLY A 27 20.04 12.23 -10.17
C GLY A 27 19.25 13.42 -9.64
N LEU A 28 19.95 14.54 -9.48
CA LEU A 28 19.42 15.75 -8.87
C LEU A 28 18.67 16.61 -9.89
N ARG A 29 17.43 16.96 -9.56
CA ARG A 29 16.61 17.91 -10.32
C ARG A 29 16.43 19.19 -9.53
N VAL A 30 16.71 20.31 -10.18
CA VAL A 30 16.52 21.66 -9.65
C VAL A 30 15.14 22.14 -10.08
N ILE A 31 14.29 22.53 -9.14
CA ILE A 31 12.92 23.01 -9.40
C ILE A 31 12.81 24.45 -8.91
N GLY A 32 12.44 25.37 -9.81
CA GLY A 32 12.38 26.79 -9.50
C GLY A 32 13.77 27.42 -9.41
N ARG A 33 13.99 28.25 -8.39
CA ARG A 33 15.25 28.92 -8.06
C ARG A 33 15.66 28.62 -6.61
N PRO A 34 15.96 27.36 -6.26
CA PRO A 34 16.30 26.98 -4.90
C PRO A 34 17.65 27.56 -4.47
N ASP A 35 17.77 27.79 -3.18
CA ASP A 35 18.99 28.19 -2.51
C ASP A 35 19.45 27.11 -1.51
N ALA A 36 20.53 27.38 -0.78
CA ALA A 36 21.09 26.44 0.18
C ALA A 36 20.16 26.13 1.38
N GLY A 37 19.07 26.87 1.58
CA GLY A 37 18.04 26.63 2.58
C GLY A 37 16.81 25.88 2.05
N SER A 38 16.70 25.68 0.73
CA SER A 38 15.56 25.02 0.11
C SER A 38 15.43 23.54 0.49
N PRO A 39 14.20 22.99 0.52
CA PRO A 39 13.95 21.60 0.87
C PRO A 39 14.47 20.63 -0.22
N VAL A 40 14.83 19.42 0.22
CA VAL A 40 15.20 18.30 -0.65
C VAL A 40 14.13 17.23 -0.56
N PHE A 41 13.57 16.84 -1.71
CA PHE A 41 12.63 15.73 -1.85
C PHE A 41 13.32 14.51 -2.46
N LEU A 42 12.78 13.33 -2.20
CA LEU A 42 13.24 12.07 -2.76
C LEU A 42 12.11 11.37 -3.50
N SER A 43 12.44 10.69 -4.59
CA SER A 43 11.55 9.75 -5.29
C SER A 43 12.36 8.63 -5.92
N GLY A 44 11.70 7.50 -6.21
CA GLY A 44 12.19 6.52 -7.18
C GLY A 44 12.08 7.06 -8.62
N ASN A 45 12.67 6.34 -9.58
CA ASN A 45 12.80 6.77 -10.98
C ASN A 45 11.69 6.27 -11.91
N TYR A 46 10.53 5.89 -11.39
CA TYR A 46 9.37 5.61 -12.26
C TYR A 46 8.87 6.88 -12.95
N ALA A 47 8.85 6.88 -14.28
CA ALA A 47 8.61 8.06 -15.11
C ALA A 47 7.29 8.77 -14.75
N LEU A 48 6.20 8.03 -14.54
CA LEU A 48 4.90 8.61 -14.15
C LEU A 48 4.95 9.23 -12.75
N THR A 49 5.61 8.58 -11.78
CA THR A 49 5.77 9.12 -10.42
C THR A 49 6.52 10.44 -10.45
N VAL A 50 7.68 10.49 -11.12
CA VAL A 50 8.50 11.69 -11.21
C VAL A 50 7.76 12.80 -11.97
N HIS A 51 7.07 12.46 -13.06
CA HIS A 51 6.24 13.42 -13.80
C HIS A 51 5.18 14.08 -12.91
N ARG A 52 4.39 13.28 -12.17
CA ARG A 52 3.34 13.78 -11.27
C ARG A 52 3.93 14.61 -10.12
N LEU A 53 5.05 14.16 -9.55
CA LEU A 53 5.73 14.86 -8.45
C LEU A 53 6.28 16.22 -8.90
N MET A 54 6.99 16.28 -10.04
CA MET A 54 7.50 17.54 -10.59
C MET A 54 6.38 18.55 -10.87
N LYS A 55 5.23 18.09 -11.37
CA LYS A 55 4.05 18.94 -11.60
C LYS A 55 3.52 19.55 -10.31
N ARG A 56 3.50 18.79 -9.20
CA ARG A 56 3.06 19.26 -7.88
C ARG A 56 4.10 20.16 -7.21
N LEU A 57 5.39 19.94 -7.46
CA LEU A 57 6.48 20.75 -6.91
C LEU A 57 6.77 22.04 -7.69
N ARG A 58 6.31 22.17 -8.94
CA ARG A 58 6.54 23.36 -9.80
C ARG A 58 6.34 24.72 -9.11
N PRO A 59 5.35 24.94 -8.22
CA PRO A 59 5.16 26.22 -7.55
C PRO A 59 6.20 26.56 -6.47
N PHE A 60 7.12 25.65 -6.15
CA PHE A 60 8.06 25.77 -5.04
C PHE A 60 9.51 25.72 -5.52
N ASP A 61 10.39 26.39 -4.77
CA ASP A 61 11.84 26.33 -4.97
C ASP A 61 12.41 25.17 -4.16
N CYS A 62 12.80 24.08 -4.83
CA CYS A 62 13.28 22.88 -4.17
C CYS A 62 14.23 22.02 -5.02
N TYR A 63 14.86 21.07 -4.35
CA TYR A 63 15.63 20.01 -4.99
C TYR A 63 14.85 18.69 -4.95
N LEU A 64 14.96 17.89 -6.01
CA LEU A 64 14.40 16.53 -6.07
C LEU A 64 15.52 15.55 -6.45
N ILE A 65 15.80 14.60 -5.57
CA ILE A 65 16.68 13.46 -5.85
C ILE A 65 15.82 12.34 -6.44
N VAL A 66 16.17 11.92 -7.65
CA VAL A 66 15.57 10.75 -8.32
C VAL A 66 16.51 9.57 -8.20
N ALA A 67 16.20 8.66 -7.29
CA ALA A 67 16.96 7.45 -6.99
C ALA A 67 16.45 6.25 -7.80
N ASN A 68 17.28 5.22 -7.94
CA ASN A 68 16.98 4.08 -8.81
C ASN A 68 15.93 3.17 -8.16
N SER A 69 14.73 3.10 -8.74
CA SER A 69 13.68 2.14 -8.35
C SER A 69 13.38 1.15 -9.47
N LYS A 70 14.37 0.92 -10.36
CA LYS A 70 14.30 0.05 -11.55
C LYS A 70 13.16 0.42 -12.51
N GLY A 71 12.66 1.66 -12.46
CA GLY A 71 11.50 2.08 -13.24
C GLY A 71 10.18 1.52 -12.73
N SER A 72 10.11 1.05 -11.49
CA SER A 72 8.87 0.63 -10.81
C SER A 72 8.41 1.68 -9.79
N ASN A 73 7.11 1.72 -9.52
CA ASN A 73 6.54 2.66 -8.55
C ASN A 73 7.11 2.39 -7.13
N VAL A 74 7.17 3.44 -6.30
CA VAL A 74 7.91 3.41 -5.02
C VAL A 74 7.47 2.27 -4.09
N TRP A 75 6.16 2.04 -3.93
CA TRP A 75 5.66 1.01 -3.00
C TRP A 75 5.98 -0.40 -3.50
N CYS A 76 5.78 -0.66 -4.80
CA CYS A 76 6.11 -1.94 -5.41
C CYS A 76 7.62 -2.19 -5.38
N ALA A 77 8.43 -1.20 -5.74
CA ALA A 77 9.89 -1.32 -5.73
C ALA A 77 10.41 -1.60 -4.31
N ALA A 78 9.92 -0.87 -3.29
CA ALA A 78 10.27 -1.16 -1.90
C ALA A 78 9.82 -2.56 -1.45
N GLY A 79 8.63 -2.99 -1.87
CA GLY A 79 8.09 -4.31 -1.57
C GLY A 79 8.77 -5.49 -2.28
N MET A 80 9.55 -5.21 -3.34
CA MET A 80 10.37 -6.18 -4.08
C MET A 80 11.87 -6.05 -3.75
N ASN A 81 12.22 -5.19 -2.78
CA ASN A 81 13.60 -4.83 -2.45
C ASN A 81 14.42 -4.24 -3.62
N GLU A 82 13.74 -3.60 -4.58
CA GLU A 82 14.34 -2.88 -5.72
C GLU A 82 14.53 -1.38 -5.47
N PHE A 83 14.04 -0.90 -4.32
CA PHE A 83 14.24 0.46 -3.83
C PHE A 83 14.45 0.45 -2.32
N ASN A 84 15.71 0.52 -1.90
CA ASN A 84 16.11 0.38 -0.49
C ASN A 84 17.08 1.47 -0.03
N GLU A 85 17.60 1.35 1.20
CA GLU A 85 18.56 2.31 1.77
C GLU A 85 19.79 2.55 0.88
N PHE A 86 20.31 1.52 0.20
CA PHE A 86 21.52 1.63 -0.62
C PHE A 86 21.27 2.47 -1.88
N ASP A 87 20.12 2.28 -2.56
CA ASP A 87 19.75 3.09 -3.71
C ASP A 87 19.61 4.59 -3.34
N ILE A 88 19.18 4.87 -2.10
CA ILE A 88 19.06 6.23 -1.57
C ILE A 88 20.43 6.80 -1.20
N ILE A 89 21.27 6.03 -0.51
CA ILE A 89 22.63 6.43 -0.13
C ILE A 89 23.45 6.77 -1.38
N ASP A 90 23.42 5.92 -2.40
CA ASP A 90 24.10 6.15 -3.67
C ASP A 90 23.59 7.42 -4.36
N ALA A 91 22.27 7.60 -4.40
CA ALA A 91 21.68 8.81 -4.99
C ALA A 91 22.09 10.08 -4.25
N ILE A 92 22.14 10.06 -2.91
CA ILE A 92 22.61 11.20 -2.11
C ILE A 92 24.08 11.50 -2.41
N ASN A 93 24.94 10.48 -2.39
CA ASN A 93 26.38 10.65 -2.61
C ASN A 93 26.70 11.16 -4.01
N VAL A 94 26.12 10.53 -5.05
CA VAL A 94 26.35 10.88 -6.46
C VAL A 94 25.75 12.25 -6.80
N SER A 95 24.63 12.64 -6.18
CA SER A 95 24.00 13.94 -6.44
C SER A 95 24.83 15.14 -6.00
N GLY A 96 25.80 14.96 -5.10
CA GLY A 96 26.55 16.07 -4.50
C GLY A 96 25.71 17.01 -3.63
N ILE A 97 24.47 16.64 -3.29
CA ILE A 97 23.51 17.50 -2.56
C ILE A 97 24.07 18.02 -1.23
N GLY A 98 24.96 17.26 -0.59
CA GLY A 98 25.66 17.63 0.64
C GLY A 98 26.43 18.95 0.55
N ASN A 99 26.89 19.32 -0.65
CA ASN A 99 27.65 20.55 -0.92
C ASN A 99 26.76 21.73 -1.35
N ILE A 100 25.47 21.46 -1.63
CA ILE A 100 24.53 22.44 -2.18
C ILE A 100 23.64 23.00 -1.06
N VAL A 101 23.10 22.11 -0.20
CA VAL A 101 22.18 22.51 0.87
C VAL A 101 22.87 22.53 2.24
N ARG A 102 22.48 23.52 3.06
CA ARG A 102 22.85 23.61 4.47
C ARG A 102 22.08 22.59 5.32
N GLY A 103 20.83 22.32 4.94
CA GLY A 103 19.99 21.34 5.63
C GLY A 103 20.49 19.91 5.44
N ARG A 104 20.23 19.06 6.43
CA ARG A 104 20.51 17.61 6.38
C ARG A 104 19.23 16.78 6.50
N ARG A 105 18.12 17.29 5.96
CA ARG A 105 16.81 16.62 5.94
C ARG A 105 16.39 16.37 4.50
N ILE A 106 15.97 15.15 4.20
CA ILE A 106 15.41 14.75 2.90
C ILE A 106 13.99 14.22 3.12
N ILE A 107 13.03 14.78 2.39
CA ILE A 107 11.62 14.41 2.47
C ILE A 107 11.37 13.23 1.53
N ALA A 108 11.12 12.06 2.12
CA ALA A 108 10.88 10.80 1.42
C ALA A 108 9.39 10.42 1.42
N PRO A 109 8.89 9.73 0.39
CA PRO A 109 7.53 9.19 0.40
C PRO A 109 7.41 8.08 1.46
N PRO A 110 6.37 8.10 2.33
CA PRO A 110 6.16 7.05 3.33
C PRO A 110 6.11 5.64 2.75
N TYR A 111 5.70 5.55 1.49
CA TYR A 111 5.62 4.31 0.73
C TYR A 111 6.96 3.61 0.49
N ALA A 112 8.09 4.28 0.72
CA ALA A 112 9.41 3.66 0.70
C ALA A 112 9.79 3.01 2.06
N ALA A 113 9.11 3.37 3.16
CA ALA A 113 9.48 2.94 4.51
C ALA A 113 9.64 1.41 4.71
N PRO A 114 8.85 0.53 4.08
CA PRO A 114 9.07 -0.92 4.18
C PRO A 114 10.42 -1.40 3.67
N GLY A 115 11.04 -0.66 2.74
CA GLY A 115 12.26 -1.04 2.06
C GLY A 115 13.52 -0.35 2.58
N VAL A 116 13.39 0.65 3.45
CA VAL A 116 14.48 1.61 3.77
C VAL A 116 14.81 1.61 5.25
N ASP A 117 16.08 1.35 5.56
CA ASP A 117 16.67 1.64 6.87
C ASP A 117 17.10 3.11 6.97
N THR A 118 16.33 3.91 7.72
CA THR A 118 16.59 5.34 7.87
C THR A 118 17.80 5.66 8.73
N ALA A 119 18.14 4.79 9.68
CA ALA A 119 19.29 4.97 10.57
C ALA A 119 20.57 4.74 9.79
N GLU A 120 20.57 3.73 8.92
CA GLU A 120 21.70 3.44 8.04
C GLU A 120 21.95 4.57 7.03
N VAL A 121 20.90 5.12 6.42
CA VAL A 121 21.01 6.30 5.55
C VAL A 121 21.64 7.48 6.31
N ALA A 122 21.18 7.75 7.52
CA ALA A 122 21.71 8.83 8.35
C ALA A 122 23.17 8.59 8.74
N ARG A 123 23.54 7.36 9.09
CA ARG A 123 24.89 6.96 9.48
C ARG A 123 25.87 7.12 8.31
N GLN A 124 25.48 6.72 7.10
CA GLN A 124 26.37 6.76 5.94
C GLN A 124 26.46 8.14 5.27
N THR A 125 25.37 8.89 5.22
CA THR A 125 25.30 10.14 4.44
C THR A 125 25.28 11.41 5.29
N GLY A 126 24.99 11.29 6.59
CA GLY A 126 24.71 12.43 7.46
C GLY A 126 23.36 13.09 7.20
N PHE A 127 22.54 12.59 6.25
CA PHE A 127 21.19 13.08 5.98
C PHE A 127 20.15 12.25 6.72
N ARG A 128 19.23 12.92 7.40
CA ARG A 128 18.06 12.29 8.00
C ARG A 128 16.91 12.26 7.00
N LEU A 129 16.36 11.06 6.76
CA LEU A 129 15.10 10.91 6.06
C LEU A 129 13.94 11.33 6.97
N VAL A 130 13.04 12.14 6.43
CA VAL A 130 11.77 12.49 7.05
C VAL A 130 10.64 12.13 6.11
N TRP A 131 9.55 11.61 6.64
CA TRP A 131 8.45 11.14 5.82
C TRP A 131 7.51 12.29 5.45
N GLY A 132 7.27 12.46 4.14
CA GLY A 132 6.28 13.37 3.61
C GLY A 132 4.85 12.83 3.72
N PRO A 133 3.88 13.45 3.02
CA PRO A 133 2.53 12.93 2.94
C PRO A 133 2.47 11.65 2.10
N THR A 134 1.46 10.84 2.36
CA THR A 134 1.18 9.60 1.63
C THR A 134 0.67 9.87 0.21
N HIS A 135 -0.02 10.99 0.00
CA HIS A 135 -0.56 11.40 -1.30
C HIS A 135 0.10 12.67 -1.83
N LEU A 136 0.34 12.70 -3.15
CA LEU A 136 0.97 13.85 -3.82
C LEU A 136 0.13 15.13 -3.73
N ASP A 137 -1.19 15.00 -3.62
CA ASP A 137 -2.11 16.14 -3.56
C ASP A 137 -2.04 16.90 -2.24
N ASP A 138 -1.59 16.23 -1.17
CA ASP A 138 -1.38 16.83 0.14
C ASP A 138 -0.03 17.58 0.23
N LEU A 139 0.85 17.43 -0.76
CA LEU A 139 2.21 17.98 -0.76
C LEU A 139 2.27 19.52 -0.68
N PRO A 140 1.45 20.28 -1.44
CA PRO A 140 1.46 21.74 -1.33
C PRO A 140 1.09 22.24 0.07
N ASP A 141 0.07 21.63 0.69
CA ASP A 141 -0.37 22.01 2.03
C ASP A 141 0.62 21.57 3.09
N TYR A 142 1.24 20.40 2.93
CA TYR A 142 2.35 19.97 3.78
C TYR A 142 3.50 20.98 3.79
N ILE A 143 3.89 21.51 2.61
CA ILE A 143 4.94 22.52 2.50
C ILE A 143 4.52 23.84 3.18
N ARG A 144 3.29 24.32 2.91
CA ARG A 144 2.77 25.57 3.50
C ARG A 144 2.65 25.51 5.03
N HIS A 145 2.40 24.33 5.59
CA HIS A 145 2.34 24.10 7.03
C HIS A 145 3.71 23.75 7.64
N ASN A 146 4.81 24.25 7.06
CA ASN A 146 6.17 24.06 7.57
C ASN A 146 6.56 22.58 7.73
N TYR A 147 6.17 21.73 6.76
CA TYR A 147 6.53 20.32 6.72
C TYR A 147 6.00 19.50 7.91
N ARG A 148 4.83 19.90 8.42
CA ARG A 148 4.09 19.21 9.48
C ARG A 148 2.99 18.34 8.89
N ARG A 149 2.92 17.07 9.30
CA ARG A 149 1.91 16.13 8.76
C ARG A 149 0.68 16.13 9.64
N THR A 150 -0.48 16.26 9.01
CA THR A 150 -1.73 15.90 9.68
C THR A 150 -1.91 14.39 9.62
N TYR A 151 -2.73 13.83 10.51
CA TYR A 151 -3.08 12.42 10.45
C TYR A 151 -3.73 12.03 9.11
N ALA A 152 -4.56 12.90 8.55
CA ALA A 152 -5.19 12.65 7.25
C ALA A 152 -4.16 12.48 6.12
N MET A 153 -3.01 13.18 6.21
CA MET A 153 -1.91 13.07 5.25
C MET A 153 -1.11 11.76 5.39
N THR A 154 -1.19 11.08 6.53
CA THR A 154 -0.50 9.78 6.71
C THR A 154 -1.34 8.62 6.17
N GLN A 155 -2.66 8.79 6.07
CA GLN A 155 -3.54 7.67 5.70
C GLN A 155 -3.44 7.28 4.22
N ALA A 156 -3.29 5.98 3.97
CA ALA A 156 -3.52 5.41 2.65
C ALA A 156 -4.99 5.62 2.27
N ARG A 157 -5.20 6.06 1.03
CA ARG A 157 -6.51 6.23 0.41
C ARG A 157 -6.53 5.37 -0.84
N PHE A 158 -7.73 4.95 -1.21
CA PHE A 158 -7.98 4.25 -2.47
C PHE A 158 -9.26 4.83 -3.02
N GLY A 159 -9.16 6.06 -3.52
CA GLY A 159 -10.29 6.82 -4.02
C GLY A 159 -10.78 6.31 -5.36
N PHE A 160 -11.85 6.92 -5.87
CA PHE A 160 -12.44 6.53 -7.15
C PHE A 160 -11.44 6.54 -8.32
N VAL A 161 -10.58 7.56 -8.40
CA VAL A 161 -9.57 7.66 -9.48
C VAL A 161 -8.51 6.57 -9.34
N ASP A 162 -8.01 6.31 -8.14
CA ASP A 162 -7.01 5.25 -7.90
C ASP A 162 -7.56 3.88 -8.32
N ARG A 163 -8.83 3.62 -7.98
CA ARG A 163 -9.56 2.41 -8.33
C ARG A 163 -9.72 2.26 -9.85
N LEU A 164 -10.03 3.34 -10.57
CA LEU A 164 -10.12 3.29 -12.03
C LEU A 164 -8.76 3.12 -12.71
N GLU A 165 -7.71 3.79 -12.23
CA GLU A 165 -6.35 3.58 -12.75
C GLU A 165 -5.92 2.11 -12.55
N GLN A 166 -6.24 1.53 -11.39
CA GLN A 166 -6.00 0.10 -11.12
C GLN A 166 -6.82 -0.79 -12.06
N ALA A 167 -8.12 -0.52 -12.21
CA ALA A 167 -9.02 -1.28 -13.08
C ALA A 167 -8.50 -1.33 -14.52
N LEU A 168 -8.11 -0.19 -15.09
CA LEU A 168 -7.62 -0.09 -16.47
C LEU A 168 -6.32 -0.85 -16.66
N SER A 169 -5.37 -0.67 -15.73
CA SER A 169 -4.06 -1.32 -15.77
C SER A 169 -4.18 -2.83 -15.66
N THR A 170 -4.90 -3.33 -14.65
CA THR A 170 -5.08 -4.78 -14.43
C THR A 170 -5.85 -5.43 -15.57
N SER A 171 -6.90 -4.77 -16.08
CA SER A 171 -7.65 -5.26 -17.25
C SER A 171 -6.75 -5.46 -18.46
N LEU A 172 -5.85 -4.50 -18.74
CA LEU A 172 -4.93 -4.62 -19.87
C LEU A 172 -3.99 -5.81 -19.71
N VAL A 173 -3.42 -6.02 -18.52
CA VAL A 173 -2.55 -7.17 -18.26
C VAL A 173 -3.25 -8.48 -18.58
N TYR A 174 -4.49 -8.67 -18.10
CA TYR A 174 -5.23 -9.89 -18.40
C TYR A 174 -5.59 -10.01 -19.88
N CYS A 175 -5.93 -8.91 -20.54
CA CYS A 175 -6.16 -8.88 -21.98
C CYS A 175 -4.91 -9.31 -22.76
N MET A 176 -3.71 -8.86 -22.34
CA MET A 176 -2.44 -9.26 -22.94
C MET A 176 -2.18 -10.76 -22.76
N THR A 177 -2.50 -11.32 -21.60
CA THR A 177 -2.33 -12.76 -21.32
C THR A 177 -3.21 -13.63 -22.22
N ILE A 178 -4.45 -13.22 -22.50
CA ILE A 178 -5.37 -13.97 -23.37
C ILE A 178 -5.22 -13.61 -24.85
N PHE A 179 -4.50 -12.55 -25.20
CA PHE A 179 -4.35 -12.06 -26.58
C PHE A 179 -3.88 -13.13 -27.59
N PRO A 180 -2.99 -14.09 -27.24
CA PRO A 180 -2.63 -15.17 -28.17
C PRO A 180 -3.83 -15.98 -28.70
N LEU A 181 -4.94 -16.05 -27.95
CA LEU A 181 -6.17 -16.71 -28.39
C LEU A 181 -6.86 -15.98 -29.56
N ALA A 182 -6.55 -14.70 -29.78
CA ALA A 182 -7.10 -13.93 -30.91
C ALA A 182 -6.65 -14.47 -32.26
N PHE A 183 -5.52 -15.17 -32.33
CA PHE A 183 -5.05 -15.81 -33.56
C PHE A 183 -6.02 -16.91 -34.04
N PHE A 184 -6.59 -17.67 -33.10
CA PHE A 184 -7.51 -18.77 -33.40
C PHE A 184 -8.98 -18.32 -33.33
N TYR A 185 -9.31 -17.42 -32.39
CA TYR A 185 -10.67 -17.02 -32.06
C TYR A 185 -10.77 -15.48 -31.90
N PRO A 186 -10.64 -14.69 -32.97
CA PRO A 186 -10.54 -13.23 -32.88
C PRO A 186 -11.79 -12.56 -32.30
N ALA A 187 -12.99 -12.94 -32.78
CA ALA A 187 -14.24 -12.36 -32.32
C ALA A 187 -14.56 -12.71 -30.85
N TYR A 188 -14.25 -13.95 -30.44
CA TYR A 188 -14.43 -14.37 -29.06
C TYR A 188 -13.46 -13.65 -28.13
N THR A 189 -12.17 -13.64 -28.48
CA THR A 189 -11.13 -12.97 -27.69
C THR A 189 -11.43 -11.48 -27.52
N ALA A 190 -11.87 -10.78 -28.58
CA ALA A 190 -12.24 -9.37 -28.48
C ALA A 190 -13.41 -9.12 -27.52
N ARG A 191 -14.44 -9.98 -27.52
CA ARG A 191 -15.57 -9.91 -26.57
C ARG A 191 -15.12 -10.18 -25.14
N VAL A 192 -14.28 -11.19 -24.92
CA VAL A 192 -13.72 -11.51 -23.59
C VAL A 192 -12.87 -10.35 -23.07
N MET A 193 -12.04 -9.73 -23.91
CA MET A 193 -11.27 -8.54 -23.53
C MET A 193 -12.20 -7.39 -23.12
N GLY A 194 -13.24 -7.10 -23.90
CA GLY A 194 -14.24 -6.09 -23.54
C GLY A 194 -14.94 -6.40 -22.22
N LEU A 195 -15.28 -7.67 -21.98
CA LEU A 195 -15.88 -8.15 -20.74
C LEU A 195 -14.93 -8.01 -19.54
N ILE A 196 -13.63 -8.31 -19.70
CA ILE A 196 -12.62 -8.09 -18.66
C ILE A 196 -12.62 -6.62 -18.22
N PHE A 197 -12.56 -5.69 -19.17
CA PHE A 197 -12.62 -4.25 -18.86
C PHE A 197 -13.92 -3.87 -18.14
N LEU A 198 -15.06 -4.31 -18.66
CA LEU A 198 -16.37 -4.01 -18.07
C LEU A 198 -16.48 -4.52 -16.63
N LEU A 199 -16.04 -5.76 -16.37
CA LEU A 199 -16.12 -6.38 -15.06
C LEU A 199 -15.14 -5.76 -14.06
N HIS A 200 -13.92 -5.39 -14.47
CA HIS A 200 -13.00 -4.67 -13.59
C HIS A 200 -13.49 -3.25 -13.29
N ILE A 201 -13.94 -2.50 -14.30
CA ILE A 201 -14.46 -1.14 -14.10
C ILE A 201 -15.68 -1.19 -13.19
N SER A 202 -16.61 -2.12 -13.39
CA SER A 202 -17.78 -2.26 -12.51
C SER A 202 -17.39 -2.65 -11.09
N TRP A 203 -16.46 -3.60 -10.90
CA TRP A 203 -15.96 -3.99 -9.58
C TRP A 203 -15.42 -2.80 -8.77
N PHE A 204 -14.57 -1.99 -9.41
CA PHE A 204 -13.93 -0.84 -8.78
C PHE A 204 -14.85 0.38 -8.66
N SER A 205 -15.81 0.55 -9.57
CA SER A 205 -16.79 1.64 -9.52
C SER A 205 -17.88 1.39 -8.48
N LEU A 206 -18.34 0.15 -8.35
CA LEU A 206 -19.34 -0.27 -7.36
C LEU A 206 -18.73 -0.58 -5.99
N TRP A 207 -17.46 -0.24 -5.78
CA TRP A 207 -16.70 -0.64 -4.62
C TRP A 207 -17.36 -0.30 -3.29
N ASP A 208 -17.89 0.93 -3.17
CA ASP A 208 -18.54 1.45 -1.95
C ASP A 208 -20.01 1.04 -1.83
N VAL A 209 -20.60 0.50 -2.90
CA VAL A 209 -22.02 0.10 -2.96
C VAL A 209 -22.18 -1.38 -2.60
N LEU A 210 -21.23 -2.23 -3.03
CA LEU A 210 -21.29 -3.66 -2.75
C LEU A 210 -21.04 -3.95 -1.26
N PRO A 211 -21.80 -4.88 -0.64
CA PRO A 211 -21.78 -5.09 0.79
C PRO A 211 -20.44 -5.64 1.30
N THR A 212 -20.03 -5.16 2.47
CA THR A 212 -18.89 -5.67 3.28
C THR A 212 -17.58 -5.78 2.48
N GLU A 213 -16.78 -4.71 2.49
CA GLU A 213 -15.53 -4.59 1.70
C GLU A 213 -14.53 -5.74 1.86
N ARG A 214 -14.63 -6.52 2.94
CA ARG A 214 -13.63 -7.52 3.32
C ARG A 214 -14.14 -8.95 3.26
N LEU A 215 -15.30 -9.23 2.67
CA LEU A 215 -15.88 -10.59 2.66
C LEU A 215 -16.18 -11.08 1.23
N TRP A 216 -16.29 -12.40 1.08
CA TRP A 216 -16.80 -13.10 -0.11
C TRP A 216 -18.12 -12.55 -0.67
N ALA A 217 -18.92 -11.89 0.16
CA ALA A 217 -20.20 -11.30 -0.22
C ALA A 217 -20.05 -10.29 -1.36
N LYS A 218 -18.93 -9.56 -1.43
CA LYS A 218 -18.66 -8.63 -2.52
C LYS A 218 -18.47 -9.35 -3.85
N THR A 219 -17.70 -10.43 -3.85
CA THR A 219 -17.50 -11.33 -5.01
C THR A 219 -18.82 -11.95 -5.46
N LEU A 220 -19.60 -12.49 -4.53
CA LEU A 220 -20.90 -13.08 -4.84
C LEU A 220 -21.87 -12.05 -5.41
N SER A 221 -21.90 -10.85 -4.86
CA SER A 221 -22.77 -9.77 -5.35
C SER A 221 -22.38 -9.34 -6.77
N HIS A 222 -21.09 -9.19 -7.05
CA HIS A 222 -20.61 -8.87 -8.40
C HIS A 222 -20.89 -10.00 -9.40
N LEU A 223 -20.71 -11.24 -8.97
CA LEU A 223 -21.04 -12.42 -9.78
C LEU A 223 -22.54 -12.46 -10.11
N LEU A 224 -23.42 -12.28 -9.13
CA LEU A 224 -24.87 -12.28 -9.32
C LEU A 224 -25.30 -11.18 -10.29
N LEU A 225 -24.76 -9.96 -10.14
CA LEU A 225 -25.04 -8.86 -11.06
C LEU A 225 -24.57 -9.17 -12.49
N ALA A 226 -23.37 -9.73 -12.64
CA ALA A 226 -22.83 -10.10 -13.94
C ALA A 226 -23.64 -11.23 -14.61
N GLN A 227 -24.05 -12.24 -13.84
CA GLN A 227 -24.89 -13.34 -14.33
C GLN A 227 -26.30 -12.87 -14.68
N ALA A 228 -26.90 -11.95 -13.90
CA ALA A 228 -28.18 -11.33 -14.24
C ALA A 228 -28.09 -10.56 -15.57
N GLY A 229 -26.99 -9.85 -15.80
CA GLY A 229 -26.69 -9.22 -17.10
C GLY A 229 -26.61 -10.24 -18.24
N LEU A 230 -25.96 -11.38 -18.02
CA LEU A 230 -25.91 -12.46 -19.01
C LEU A 230 -27.31 -13.01 -19.32
N VAL A 231 -28.14 -13.24 -18.30
CA VAL A 231 -29.52 -13.72 -18.49
C VAL A 231 -30.33 -12.74 -19.34
N ALA A 232 -30.21 -11.43 -19.09
CA ALA A 232 -30.89 -10.42 -19.89
C ALA A 232 -30.42 -10.41 -21.36
N VAL A 233 -29.11 -10.49 -21.61
CA VAL A 233 -28.56 -10.59 -22.97
C VAL A 233 -28.98 -11.88 -23.65
N ALA A 234 -28.96 -13.00 -22.91
CA ALA A 234 -29.36 -14.29 -23.45
C ALA A 234 -30.83 -14.32 -23.88
N GLY A 235 -31.72 -13.68 -23.12
CA GLY A 235 -33.12 -13.52 -23.50
C GLY A 235 -33.36 -12.56 -24.67
N ALA A 236 -32.49 -11.56 -24.86
CA ALA A 236 -32.61 -10.62 -25.98
C ALA A 236 -32.08 -11.19 -27.31
N GLU A 237 -31.09 -12.10 -27.24
CA GLU A 237 -30.41 -12.69 -28.39
C GLU A 237 -30.80 -14.17 -28.63
N ASP A 238 -31.84 -14.67 -27.93
CA ASP A 238 -32.28 -16.07 -27.95
C ASP A 238 -31.13 -17.10 -27.72
N MET A 239 -30.15 -16.73 -26.89
CA MET A 239 -28.98 -17.56 -26.60
C MET A 239 -29.30 -18.62 -25.54
N ALA A 240 -29.11 -19.89 -25.88
CA ALA A 240 -29.35 -21.03 -24.98
C ALA A 240 -28.27 -22.12 -25.10
N GLY A 241 -28.39 -23.16 -24.26
CA GLY A 241 -27.54 -24.35 -24.31
C GLY A 241 -26.05 -24.06 -24.07
N ASP A 242 -25.19 -24.66 -24.87
CA ASP A 242 -23.73 -24.62 -24.70
C ASP A 242 -23.16 -23.21 -24.77
N SER A 243 -23.73 -22.34 -25.61
CA SER A 243 -23.28 -20.94 -25.73
C SER A 243 -23.53 -20.15 -24.45
N TYR A 244 -24.71 -20.32 -23.84
CA TYR A 244 -25.03 -19.70 -22.55
C TYR A 244 -24.10 -20.24 -21.46
N ALA A 245 -23.90 -21.56 -21.41
CA ALA A 245 -23.02 -22.20 -20.42
C ALA A 245 -21.58 -21.70 -20.51
N LEU A 246 -21.03 -21.55 -21.73
CA LEU A 246 -19.70 -21.03 -21.97
C LEU A 246 -19.54 -19.60 -21.45
N TRP A 247 -20.49 -18.70 -21.73
CA TRP A 247 -20.43 -17.32 -21.25
C TRP A 247 -20.64 -17.22 -19.74
N ALA A 248 -21.52 -18.03 -19.16
CA ALA A 248 -21.73 -18.10 -17.72
C ALA A 248 -20.44 -18.54 -17.00
N ALA A 249 -19.75 -19.57 -17.52
CA ALA A 249 -18.47 -20.01 -17.01
C ALA A 249 -17.38 -18.93 -17.17
N THR A 250 -17.33 -18.27 -18.34
CA THR A 250 -16.36 -17.20 -18.64
C THR A 250 -16.52 -16.01 -17.70
N ILE A 251 -17.75 -15.54 -17.49
CA ILE A 251 -18.05 -14.46 -16.53
C ILE A 251 -17.61 -14.88 -15.12
N SER A 252 -17.95 -16.10 -14.70
CA SER A 252 -17.58 -16.60 -13.38
C SER A 252 -16.07 -16.66 -13.17
N ALA A 253 -15.33 -17.11 -14.18
CA ALA A 253 -13.87 -17.16 -14.17
C ALA A 253 -13.25 -15.75 -14.07
N ILE A 254 -13.78 -14.78 -14.83
CA ILE A 254 -13.29 -13.39 -14.77
C ILE A 254 -13.59 -12.76 -13.40
N VAL A 255 -14.79 -12.95 -12.85
CA VAL A 255 -15.15 -12.41 -11.52
C VAL A 255 -14.29 -13.03 -10.42
N LEU A 256 -14.02 -14.34 -10.50
CA LEU A 256 -13.10 -15.01 -9.59
C LEU A 256 -11.69 -14.42 -9.71
N LEU A 257 -11.18 -14.24 -10.93
CA LEU A 257 -9.88 -13.64 -11.18
C LEU A 257 -9.77 -12.23 -10.60
N ILE A 258 -10.77 -11.38 -10.80
CA ILE A 258 -10.84 -10.03 -10.20
C ILE A 258 -10.78 -10.09 -8.67
N SER A 259 -11.48 -11.06 -8.08
CA SER A 259 -11.53 -11.22 -6.62
C SER A 259 -10.18 -11.67 -6.06
N LEU A 260 -9.48 -12.54 -6.77
CA LEU A 260 -8.12 -12.98 -6.44
C LEU A 260 -7.11 -11.83 -6.56
N ASP A 261 -7.19 -11.00 -7.62
CA ASP A 261 -6.37 -9.80 -7.75
C ASP A 261 -6.59 -8.82 -6.59
N GLY A 262 -7.86 -8.67 -6.17
CA GLY A 262 -8.24 -7.86 -5.02
C GLY A 262 -7.48 -8.19 -3.74
N CYS A 263 -6.93 -9.41 -3.59
CA CYS A 263 -6.12 -9.78 -2.42
C CYS A 263 -4.84 -8.95 -2.28
N GLY A 264 -4.34 -8.32 -3.35
CA GLY A 264 -3.09 -7.57 -3.36
C GLY A 264 -3.13 -6.23 -4.10
N SER A 265 -4.15 -5.93 -4.90
CA SER A 265 -4.21 -4.71 -5.72
C SER A 265 -4.73 -3.46 -4.99
N SER A 266 -5.28 -3.62 -3.78
CA SER A 266 -5.77 -2.52 -2.94
C SER A 266 -4.68 -1.98 -2.02
N THR A 267 -4.69 -0.66 -1.77
CA THR A 267 -3.86 -0.04 -0.71
C THR A 267 -4.52 -0.12 0.68
N LEU A 268 -5.75 -0.63 0.77
CA LEU A 268 -6.55 -0.61 1.99
C LEU A 268 -6.51 -1.89 2.81
N TYR A 269 -6.20 -3.01 2.18
CA TYR A 269 -6.09 -4.34 2.79
C TYR A 269 -5.16 -5.20 1.93
N LYS A 270 -4.64 -6.27 2.52
CA LYS A 270 -3.76 -7.22 1.86
C LYS A 270 -3.98 -8.59 2.45
N THR A 271 -4.08 -9.62 1.62
CA THR A 271 -4.18 -11.02 2.05
C THR A 271 -3.57 -11.96 1.01
N THR A 272 -3.63 -13.26 1.25
CA THR A 272 -3.24 -14.29 0.27
C THR A 272 -4.48 -14.93 -0.36
N PRO A 273 -4.40 -15.35 -1.63
CA PRO A 273 -5.47 -16.14 -2.26
C PRO A 273 -5.92 -17.34 -1.42
N ARG A 274 -4.98 -18.06 -0.80
CA ARG A 274 -5.26 -19.21 0.07
C ARG A 274 -6.12 -18.81 1.28
N HIS A 275 -5.78 -17.72 1.96
CA HIS A 275 -6.55 -17.23 3.10
C HIS A 275 -7.94 -16.80 2.66
N TRP A 276 -8.03 -16.01 1.58
CA TRP A 276 -9.30 -15.55 1.04
C TRP A 276 -10.22 -16.72 0.65
N LEU A 277 -9.70 -17.74 -0.03
CA LEU A 277 -10.47 -18.93 -0.42
C LEU A 277 -10.96 -19.76 0.77
N THR A 278 -10.19 -19.81 1.86
CA THR A 278 -10.50 -20.69 3.02
C THR A 278 -11.27 -19.99 4.12
N LYS A 279 -11.06 -18.69 4.33
CA LYS A 279 -11.69 -17.88 5.38
C LYS A 279 -12.75 -16.92 4.86
N GLY A 280 -12.80 -16.70 3.54
CA GLY A 280 -13.79 -15.83 2.90
C GLY A 280 -13.60 -14.35 3.22
N ASP A 281 -12.41 -13.93 3.69
CA ASP A 281 -12.13 -12.54 4.04
C ASP A 281 -10.80 -12.01 3.52
N TYR A 282 -10.67 -10.68 3.49
CA TYR A 282 -9.48 -9.94 3.08
C TYR A 282 -8.61 -9.48 4.27
N ARG A 283 -8.70 -10.15 5.42
CA ARG A 283 -7.84 -9.81 6.56
C ARG A 283 -6.40 -10.14 6.24
N CYS A 284 -5.50 -9.28 6.72
CA CYS A 284 -4.07 -9.51 6.60
C CYS A 284 -3.59 -10.53 7.61
N HIS A 285 -2.45 -11.12 7.31
CA HIS A 285 -1.82 -12.10 8.18
C HIS A 285 -1.13 -11.41 9.36
N PHE A 286 -0.47 -10.28 9.12
CA PHE A 286 0.22 -9.57 10.19
C PHE A 286 -0.73 -8.85 11.15
N GLN A 287 -0.82 -9.33 12.38
CA GLN A 287 -1.53 -8.70 13.50
C GLN A 287 -0.52 -8.19 14.54
N PRO A 288 -0.08 -6.93 14.44
CA PRO A 288 1.00 -6.43 15.28
C PRO A 288 0.62 -6.42 16.75
N ILE A 289 1.58 -6.81 17.59
CA ILE A 289 1.63 -6.52 19.02
C ILE A 289 3.03 -5.98 19.34
N VAL A 290 3.12 -5.03 20.27
CA VAL A 290 4.38 -4.35 20.60
C VAL A 290 4.82 -4.81 21.98
N ASP A 291 6.07 -5.23 22.08
CA ASP A 291 6.74 -5.57 23.33
C ASP A 291 7.15 -4.26 24.05
N PRO A 292 6.56 -3.97 25.22
CA PRO A 292 6.85 -2.73 25.95
C PRO A 292 8.28 -2.68 26.49
N ASP A 293 8.90 -3.84 26.78
CA ASP A 293 10.24 -3.90 27.37
C ASP A 293 11.32 -3.59 26.33
N LYS A 294 11.07 -3.94 25.06
CA LYS A 294 11.95 -3.58 23.93
C LYS A 294 11.66 -2.19 23.35
N CYS A 295 10.47 -1.63 23.59
CA CYS A 295 10.06 -0.38 22.96
C CYS A 295 10.77 0.84 23.56
N THR A 296 11.56 1.53 22.75
CA THR A 296 12.28 2.76 23.16
C THR A 296 11.41 4.01 23.16
N SER A 297 10.13 3.91 22.78
CA SER A 297 9.22 5.04 22.65
C SER A 297 9.69 6.11 21.64
N CYS A 298 10.43 5.73 20.58
CA CYS A 298 10.82 6.65 19.49
C CYS A 298 9.65 7.03 18.56
N TYR A 299 8.63 6.17 18.47
CA TYR A 299 7.38 6.34 17.71
C TYR A 299 7.51 6.41 16.18
N ASP A 300 8.65 6.04 15.59
CA ASP A 300 8.82 5.99 14.13
C ASP A 300 7.78 5.07 13.47
N CYS A 301 7.43 3.97 14.12
CA CYS A 301 6.40 3.04 13.69
C CYS A 301 5.01 3.68 13.52
N ILE A 302 4.65 4.68 14.34
CA ILE A 302 3.40 5.43 14.24
C ILE A 302 3.46 6.36 13.02
N HIS A 303 4.62 6.99 12.80
CA HIS A 303 4.83 7.93 11.70
C HIS A 303 4.84 7.29 10.31
N VAL A 304 5.16 6.00 10.21
CA VAL A 304 5.15 5.25 8.95
C VAL A 304 3.87 4.43 8.74
N CYS A 305 2.98 4.33 9.73
CA CYS A 305 1.76 3.54 9.62
C CYS A 305 0.67 4.26 8.81
N PRO A 306 0.29 3.78 7.61
CA PRO A 306 -0.68 4.48 6.78
C PRO A 306 -2.15 4.15 7.13
N LYS A 307 -2.39 3.41 8.21
CA LYS A 307 -3.71 2.92 8.61
C LYS A 307 -4.06 3.27 10.05
N GLY A 308 -3.15 3.94 10.76
CA GLY A 308 -3.30 4.27 12.19
C GLY A 308 -3.56 3.04 13.07
N VAL A 309 -2.89 1.92 12.75
CA VAL A 309 -2.94 0.68 13.53
C VAL A 309 -2.33 0.87 14.92
N LEU A 310 -1.34 1.75 15.01
CA LEU A 310 -0.54 2.00 16.20
C LEU A 310 -0.88 3.38 16.79
N ALA A 311 -0.81 3.48 18.11
CA ALA A 311 -0.90 4.72 18.85
C ALA A 311 0.15 4.71 19.98
N ARG A 312 0.51 5.87 20.52
CA ARG A 312 1.37 5.94 21.71
C ARG A 312 0.52 5.99 22.97
N LEU A 313 1.02 5.44 24.06
CA LEU A 313 0.48 5.77 25.37
C LEU A 313 0.86 7.22 25.76
N PRO A 314 0.06 7.92 26.58
CA PRO A 314 0.40 9.28 27.04
C PRO A 314 1.80 9.37 27.64
N LYS A 315 2.19 8.33 28.38
CA LYS A 315 3.54 8.05 28.85
C LYS A 315 3.84 6.58 28.56
N GLY A 316 4.95 6.29 27.89
CA GLY A 316 5.41 4.92 27.63
C GLY A 316 5.31 4.48 26.16
N PRO A 317 5.22 3.16 25.92
CA PRO A 317 5.48 2.56 24.60
C PRO A 317 4.42 2.87 23.55
N ALA A 318 4.74 2.52 22.30
CA ALA A 318 3.74 2.37 21.26
C ALA A 318 2.90 1.11 21.51
N VAL A 319 1.63 1.13 21.14
CA VAL A 319 0.67 0.02 21.32
C VAL A 319 -0.15 -0.19 20.05
N ALA A 320 -0.55 -1.44 19.82
CA ALA A 320 -1.45 -1.79 18.71
C ALA A 320 -2.91 -1.62 19.13
N VAL A 321 -3.59 -0.66 18.51
CA VAL A 321 -4.97 -0.28 18.83
C VAL A 321 -5.98 -0.78 17.81
N ARG A 322 -5.56 -0.93 16.54
CA ARG A 322 -6.42 -1.40 15.45
C ARG A 322 -5.68 -2.42 14.56
N PRO A 323 -5.19 -3.53 15.11
CA PRO A 323 -4.42 -4.53 14.35
C PRO A 323 -5.17 -5.05 13.11
N ASP A 324 -6.50 -5.15 13.17
CA ASP A 324 -7.34 -5.60 12.05
C ASP A 324 -7.32 -4.65 10.84
N ASN A 325 -6.86 -3.40 11.01
CA ASN A 325 -6.70 -2.44 9.91
C ASN A 325 -5.32 -2.52 9.25
N CYS A 326 -4.46 -3.42 9.71
CA CYS A 326 -3.16 -3.64 9.12
C CYS A 326 -3.31 -4.08 7.64
N ILE A 327 -2.34 -3.63 6.84
CA ILE A 327 -2.23 -3.95 5.40
C ILE A 327 -0.95 -4.72 5.11
N GLU A 328 -0.28 -5.21 6.17
CA GLU A 328 0.94 -6.02 6.08
C GLU A 328 2.01 -5.34 5.19
N CYS A 329 2.15 -4.01 5.31
CA CYS A 329 3.22 -3.27 4.63
C CYS A 329 4.57 -3.49 5.32
N LEU A 330 4.59 -3.78 6.62
CA LEU A 330 5.77 -4.01 7.45
C LEU A 330 6.72 -2.81 7.62
N ALA A 331 6.28 -1.60 7.25
CA ALA A 331 7.02 -0.37 7.51
C ALA A 331 7.37 -0.20 9.01
N CYS A 332 6.44 -0.51 9.90
CA CYS A 332 6.67 -0.42 11.34
C CYS A 332 7.74 -1.40 11.84
N VAL A 333 7.86 -2.58 11.22
CA VAL A 333 8.87 -3.59 11.57
C VAL A 333 10.24 -3.12 11.06
N LYS A 334 10.33 -2.69 9.79
CA LYS A 334 11.59 -2.16 9.23
C LYS A 334 12.12 -0.94 9.97
N SER A 335 11.24 -0.04 10.42
CA SER A 335 11.64 1.15 11.19
C SER A 335 11.95 0.89 12.67
N CYS A 336 11.80 -0.33 13.19
CA CYS A 336 12.01 -0.63 14.60
C CYS A 336 13.40 -1.22 14.86
N GLU A 337 14.32 -0.37 15.34
CA GLU A 337 15.72 -0.77 15.61
C GLU A 337 15.86 -1.82 16.72
N THR A 338 14.93 -1.86 17.67
CA THR A 338 14.96 -2.80 18.81
C THR A 338 14.15 -4.06 18.58
N ASP A 339 13.57 -4.22 17.38
CA ASP A 339 12.77 -5.38 17.02
C ASP A 339 11.69 -5.71 18.07
N ALA A 340 10.88 -4.71 18.41
CA ALA A 340 9.82 -4.79 19.41
C ALA A 340 8.49 -5.38 18.88
N PHE A 341 8.40 -5.73 17.60
CA PHE A 341 7.14 -6.15 16.97
C PHE A 341 6.97 -7.66 16.96
N PHE A 342 5.80 -8.13 17.34
CA PHE A 342 5.42 -9.53 17.24
C PHE A 342 4.14 -9.65 16.41
N ASN A 343 3.89 -10.85 15.89
CA ASN A 343 2.71 -11.14 15.11
C ASN A 343 1.78 -12.12 15.83
N ARG A 344 0.57 -11.68 16.17
CA ARG A 344 -0.38 -12.50 16.93
C ARG A 344 -0.92 -13.70 16.16
N SER A 345 -1.08 -13.58 14.84
CA SER A 345 -1.60 -14.66 14.00
C SER A 345 -0.60 -15.79 13.82
N ARG A 346 0.70 -15.49 13.95
CA ARG A 346 1.83 -16.37 13.60
C ARG A 346 1.83 -16.86 12.15
N ASP A 347 1.00 -16.26 11.30
CA ASP A 347 0.95 -16.45 9.86
C ASP A 347 1.45 -15.17 9.19
N TRP A 348 2.11 -15.28 8.04
CA TRP A 348 2.62 -14.14 7.32
C TRP A 348 2.80 -14.44 5.84
N LYS A 349 2.70 -13.40 5.03
CA LYS A 349 3.04 -13.50 3.62
C LYS A 349 4.55 -13.42 3.44
N GLY A 350 5.15 -14.46 2.84
CA GLY A 350 6.55 -14.55 2.40
C GLY A 350 7.04 -13.50 1.39
N ASP A 351 6.59 -12.24 1.48
CA ASP A 351 7.00 -11.18 0.57
C ASP A 351 8.51 -10.93 0.67
N VAL A 352 9.15 -10.65 -0.47
CA VAL A 352 10.57 -10.29 -0.60
C VAL A 352 10.79 -8.86 -0.09
N LYS A 353 10.73 -8.66 1.23
CA LYS A 353 11.03 -7.36 1.85
C LYS A 353 12.41 -7.39 2.50
N SER A 354 13.09 -6.23 2.53
CA SER A 354 14.42 -6.05 3.12
C SER A 354 14.42 -6.04 4.66
N ILE A 355 13.74 -7.02 5.27
CA ILE A 355 13.69 -7.19 6.72
C ILE A 355 14.45 -8.47 7.07
N ALA A 356 15.59 -8.31 7.73
CA ALA A 356 16.33 -9.44 8.28
C ALA A 356 15.49 -10.19 9.31
N ASN A 357 15.59 -11.52 9.33
CA ASN A 357 14.90 -12.39 10.28
C ASN A 357 13.35 -12.25 10.28
N LEU A 358 12.75 -11.80 9.16
CA LEU A 358 11.31 -11.58 9.07
C LEU A 358 10.50 -12.81 9.50
N GLY A 359 10.92 -14.01 9.08
CA GLY A 359 10.27 -15.26 9.50
C GLY A 359 10.25 -15.47 11.01
N ASP A 360 11.36 -15.17 11.71
CA ASP A 360 11.42 -15.24 13.18
C ASP A 360 10.48 -14.21 13.82
N ILE A 361 10.56 -12.94 13.40
CA ILE A 361 9.70 -11.85 13.90
C ILE A 361 8.22 -12.21 13.75
N MET A 362 7.85 -12.83 12.62
CA MET A 362 6.47 -13.19 12.29
C MET A 362 5.97 -14.46 13.00
N THR A 363 6.84 -15.32 13.52
CA THR A 363 6.44 -16.63 14.07
C THR A 363 6.81 -16.86 15.54
N ARG A 364 7.71 -16.04 16.09
CA ARG A 364 8.17 -16.09 17.48
C ARG A 364 7.02 -15.96 18.48
N ASP A 365 7.19 -16.59 19.64
CA ASP A 365 6.14 -16.67 20.65
C ASP A 365 5.85 -15.29 21.26
N TRP A 366 4.59 -14.89 21.19
CA TRP A 366 4.10 -13.60 21.71
C TRP A 366 3.26 -13.75 22.97
N ARG A 367 2.97 -14.98 23.45
CA ARG A 367 2.00 -15.23 24.54
C ARG A 367 2.31 -14.49 25.84
N HIS A 368 3.59 -14.21 26.11
CA HIS A 368 4.00 -13.37 27.23
C HIS A 368 3.47 -11.92 27.15
N LEU A 369 3.09 -11.47 25.96
CA LEU A 369 2.51 -10.15 25.67
C LEU A 369 0.98 -10.16 25.64
N ASP A 370 0.29 -11.25 26.02
CA ASP A 370 -1.18 -11.34 25.93
C ASP A 370 -1.90 -10.14 26.59
N ARG A 371 -1.36 -9.66 27.72
CA ARG A 371 -1.87 -8.47 28.41
C ARG A 371 -1.88 -7.19 27.55
N GLU A 372 -1.01 -7.07 26.56
CA GLU A 372 -0.96 -5.90 25.68
C GLU A 372 -2.08 -5.88 24.64
N THR A 373 -2.81 -6.98 24.47
CA THR A 373 -4.03 -6.98 23.64
C THR A 373 -5.18 -6.16 24.25
N ARG A 374 -5.09 -5.75 25.53
CA ARG A 374 -6.05 -4.84 26.18
C ARG A 374 -6.21 -3.50 25.45
N TRP A 375 -5.18 -3.06 24.72
CA TRP A 375 -5.19 -1.79 23.99
C TRP A 375 -5.98 -1.85 22.67
N ILE A 376 -6.37 -3.04 22.21
CA ILE A 376 -7.13 -3.21 20.98
C ILE A 376 -8.51 -2.58 21.15
N GLY A 377 -8.84 -1.61 20.31
CA GLY A 377 -10.08 -0.85 20.37
C GLY A 377 -10.07 0.27 21.41
N ALA A 378 -8.94 0.57 22.04
CA ALA A 378 -8.85 1.70 22.97
C ALA A 378 -9.20 3.03 22.27
N PRO A 379 -9.90 3.95 22.95
CA PRO A 379 -10.24 5.26 22.41
C PRO A 379 -8.97 6.06 22.13
N LEU A 380 -9.02 6.88 21.08
CA LEU A 380 -7.87 7.63 20.58
C LEU A 380 -8.17 9.12 20.56
N LYS A 381 -7.13 9.91 20.81
CA LYS A 381 -7.11 11.36 20.58
C LYS A 381 -5.83 11.78 19.90
N PHE A 382 -5.84 12.98 19.34
CA PHE A 382 -4.62 13.60 18.81
C PHE A 382 -3.90 14.40 19.87
N GLN A 383 -2.58 14.28 19.89
CA GLN A 383 -1.70 15.18 20.62
C GLN A 383 -0.59 15.65 19.68
N GLY A 384 -0.70 16.88 19.19
CA GLY A 384 0.12 17.35 18.08
C GLY A 384 -0.17 16.53 16.81
N GLU A 385 0.86 15.92 16.24
CA GLU A 385 0.78 15.13 14.99
C GLU A 385 0.62 13.62 15.23
N MET A 386 0.53 13.17 16.49
CA MET A 386 0.52 11.76 16.85
C MET A 386 -0.83 11.28 17.39
N LEU A 387 -1.18 10.04 17.06
CA LEU A 387 -2.27 9.29 17.70
C LEU A 387 -1.84 8.86 19.10
N VAL A 388 -2.65 9.21 20.09
CA VAL A 388 -2.43 8.87 21.50
C VAL A 388 -3.66 8.15 22.04
N VAL A 389 -3.45 7.13 22.87
CA VAL A 389 -4.55 6.48 23.61
C VAL A 389 -5.16 7.47 24.60
N ASP A 390 -6.48 7.62 24.55
CA ASP A 390 -7.20 8.50 25.47
C ASP A 390 -7.57 7.76 26.75
N LEU A 391 -6.62 7.70 27.69
CA LEU A 391 -6.82 7.05 28.99
C LEU A 391 -8.00 7.64 29.79
N ALA A 392 -8.38 8.90 29.56
CA ALA A 392 -9.51 9.53 30.24
C ALA A 392 -10.86 9.03 29.73
N ALA A 393 -10.90 8.52 28.49
CA ALA A 393 -12.08 7.94 27.88
C ALA A 393 -12.16 6.42 28.09
N MET A 394 -11.15 5.81 28.72
CA MET A 394 -11.17 4.40 29.11
C MET A 394 -11.83 4.24 30.48
N THR A 395 -12.60 3.16 30.64
CA THR A 395 -13.09 2.75 31.95
C THR A 395 -11.96 2.13 32.78
N VAL A 396 -12.07 2.18 34.12
CA VAL A 396 -11.09 1.57 35.04
C VAL A 396 -10.92 0.07 34.75
N ALA A 397 -12.01 -0.62 34.38
CA ALA A 397 -11.99 -2.03 33.98
C ALA A 397 -11.20 -2.26 32.69
N GLU A 398 -11.26 -1.37 31.71
CA GLU A 398 -10.50 -1.48 30.45
C GLU A 398 -9.00 -1.22 30.64
N THR A 399 -8.64 -0.32 31.57
CA THR A 399 -7.22 -0.05 31.87
C THR A 399 -6.52 -1.21 32.59
N ALA A 400 -7.26 -2.02 33.34
CA ALA A 400 -6.76 -3.18 34.08
C ALA A 400 -7.15 -4.52 33.43
N ALA A 401 -7.77 -4.48 32.24
CA ALA A 401 -8.32 -5.67 31.60
C ALA A 401 -7.22 -6.71 31.31
N PRO A 402 -7.48 -8.01 31.56
CA PRO A 402 -6.67 -9.07 31.00
C PRO A 402 -6.69 -8.99 29.47
N GLY A 403 -5.75 -9.68 28.82
CA GLY A 403 -5.67 -9.69 27.37
C GLY A 403 -7.02 -10.03 26.72
N ARG A 404 -7.38 -9.28 25.67
CA ARG A 404 -8.43 -9.65 24.73
C ARG A 404 -7.89 -10.80 23.88
N SER A 405 -7.75 -11.97 24.49
CA SER A 405 -7.59 -13.24 23.82
C SER A 405 -8.86 -13.49 22.99
N ALA A 406 -8.91 -12.89 21.80
CA ALA A 406 -9.76 -13.42 20.75
C ALA A 406 -9.15 -14.76 20.37
N ALA A 407 -9.91 -15.84 20.53
CA ALA A 407 -9.58 -17.18 20.08
C ALA A 407 -9.06 -17.15 18.63
N PHE A 408 -7.75 -17.07 18.48
CA PHE A 408 -7.06 -17.36 17.24
C PHE A 408 -6.64 -18.82 17.37
N GLU A 409 -7.47 -19.73 16.87
CA GLU A 409 -7.01 -21.09 16.64
C GLU A 409 -5.81 -21.00 15.71
N PRO A 410 -4.63 -21.50 16.12
CA PRO A 410 -3.47 -21.50 15.25
C PRO A 410 -3.82 -22.32 14.01
N ALA A 411 -3.54 -21.76 12.82
CA ALA A 411 -3.48 -22.56 11.62
C ALA A 411 -2.51 -23.71 11.90
N THR A 412 -3.01 -24.95 11.84
CA THR A 412 -2.19 -26.15 11.89
C THR A 412 -1.08 -26.00 10.86
N SER A 413 0.16 -25.96 11.34
CA SER A 413 1.36 -26.06 10.51
C SER A 413 1.22 -27.29 9.62
N VAL A 414 0.94 -27.08 8.33
CA VAL A 414 1.13 -28.13 7.35
C VAL A 414 2.61 -28.13 7.05
N GLU A 415 3.30 -29.14 7.60
CA GLU A 415 4.67 -29.48 7.24
C GLU A 415 4.79 -29.54 5.71
N GLU A 416 5.79 -28.85 5.18
CA GLU A 416 6.19 -28.94 3.78
C GLU A 416 6.58 -30.39 3.47
N THR A 417 5.88 -30.99 2.51
CA THR A 417 6.36 -32.13 1.70
C THR A 417 6.19 -31.79 0.24
#